data_AF-R5KU28-F1
#
_entry.id   AF-R5KU28-F1
#
_cell.length_a   1.000
_cell.length_b   1.000
_cell.length_c   1.000
_cell.angle_alpha   90.00
_cell.angle_beta   90.00
_cell.angle_gamma   90.00
#
_symmetry.space_group_name_H-M   'P 1'
#
loop_
_entity.id
_entity.type
_entity.pdbx_description
1 polymer ?
#
loop_
_entity_poly.entity_id
_entity_poly.type
_entity_poly.pdbx_seq_one_letter_code
_entity_poly.pdbx_strand_id
1 'polypeptide(L)'
;MLLRASAGMNISDDMGPRINKSCILAVLAAALAVVCGLSIYAPLRFDKQMAARERVVKERLVKIRYAEEKYRKVNGTYTDDFAALVKGGYLADSLQFIPFADGKKFDITVTTQLTKSGRQLPLMECGATYEDYLNGLDGNSISNLTEEAYNNGRYPGLKIGDLMTPNDNAGNWE
;
A
#
# COMPACT_ATOMS: atom_id res chain seq x y z
N MET A 1 -1.82 -33.36 90.93
CA MET A 1 -1.57 -31.90 90.97
C MET A 1 -1.19 -31.46 89.56
N LEU A 2 -2.15 -30.80 88.90
CA LEU A 2 -2.01 -29.72 87.90
C LEU A 2 -1.32 -30.06 86.55
N LEU A 3 -2.11 -30.16 85.46
CA LEU A 3 -2.50 -29.06 84.53
C LEU A 3 -1.40 -28.85 83.47
N ARG A 4 -1.59 -28.93 82.15
CA ARG A 4 -2.69 -28.47 81.28
C ARG A 4 -2.65 -29.19 79.92
N ALA A 5 -3.82 -29.30 79.32
CA ALA A 5 -4.03 -29.53 77.89
C ALA A 5 -3.61 -28.33 77.03
N SER A 6 -3.15 -28.60 75.80
CA SER A 6 -3.32 -27.77 74.59
C SER A 6 -2.80 -28.61 73.41
N ALA A 7 -3.66 -29.31 72.66
CA ALA A 7 -4.45 -28.80 71.54
C ALA A 7 -3.60 -28.17 70.42
N GLY A 8 -3.34 -28.97 69.38
CA GLY A 8 -3.81 -28.67 68.03
C GLY A 8 -2.99 -27.73 67.15
N MET A 9 -2.98 -28.11 65.86
CA MET A 9 -2.64 -27.33 64.67
C MET A 9 -1.16 -27.20 64.29
N ASN A 10 -0.71 -28.17 63.49
CA ASN A 10 0.22 -27.92 62.40
C ASN A 10 -0.37 -26.82 61.50
N ILE A 11 0.13 -25.60 61.60
CA ILE A 11 -0.25 -24.48 60.75
C ILE A 11 0.71 -24.45 59.57
N SER A 12 0.20 -24.96 58.46
CA SER A 12 0.44 -24.53 57.08
C SER A 12 1.88 -24.59 56.55
N ASP A 13 2.14 -25.62 55.76
CA ASP A 13 3.18 -25.61 54.74
C ASP A 13 3.13 -24.31 53.92
N ASP A 14 4.30 -23.69 53.85
CA ASP A 14 4.76 -22.63 52.97
C ASP A 14 4.35 -22.93 51.51
N MET A 15 3.28 -22.30 51.03
CA MET A 15 2.95 -22.25 49.60
C MET A 15 2.60 -20.82 49.15
N GLY A 16 3.42 -19.85 49.59
CA GLY A 16 3.58 -18.60 48.86
C GLY A 16 4.63 -18.84 47.76
N PRO A 17 4.34 -18.62 46.46
CA PRO A 17 5.33 -18.84 45.43
C PRO A 17 6.54 -17.96 45.71
N ARG A 18 7.73 -18.56 45.89
CA ARG A 18 8.98 -17.82 46.03
C ARG A 18 9.37 -17.27 44.68
N ILE A 19 8.83 -16.11 44.35
CA ILE A 19 9.12 -15.39 43.11
C ILE A 19 10.58 -14.95 43.19
N ASN A 20 11.48 -15.76 42.62
CA ASN A 20 12.89 -15.43 42.52
C ASN A 20 13.06 -14.33 41.44
N LYS A 21 14.04 -13.44 41.64
CA LYS A 21 14.32 -12.33 40.71
C LYS A 21 14.57 -12.84 39.28
N SER A 22 15.10 -14.06 39.15
CA SER A 22 15.34 -14.73 37.88
C SER A 22 14.07 -15.11 37.11
N CYS A 23 12.99 -15.52 37.80
CA CYS A 23 11.69 -15.79 37.19
C CYS A 23 11.03 -14.49 36.73
N ILE A 24 11.15 -13.40 37.50
CA ILE A 24 10.65 -12.08 37.09
C ILE A 24 11.37 -11.63 35.81
N LEU A 25 12.70 -11.76 35.76
CA LEU A 25 13.49 -11.41 34.58
C LEU A 25 13.13 -12.27 33.37
N ALA A 26 12.91 -13.58 33.56
CA ALA A 26 12.51 -14.47 32.47
C ALA A 26 11.12 -14.12 31.90
N VAL A 27 10.15 -13.79 32.76
CA VAL A 27 8.81 -13.35 32.33
C VAL A 27 8.88 -12.01 31.60
N LEU A 28 9.69 -11.06 32.10
CA LEU A 28 9.91 -9.78 31.43
C LEU A 28 10.60 -9.94 30.07
N ALA A 29 11.61 -10.80 29.98
CA ALA A 29 12.29 -11.10 28.72
C ALA A 29 11.34 -11.78 27.70
N ALA A 30 10.51 -12.72 28.15
CA ALA A 30 9.51 -13.37 27.31
C ALA A 30 8.43 -12.40 26.84
N ALA A 31 7.92 -11.55 27.74
CA ALA A 31 6.95 -10.49 27.39
C ALA A 31 7.54 -9.50 26.39
N LEU A 32 8.80 -9.08 26.58
CA LEU A 32 9.51 -8.22 25.65
C LEU A 32 9.70 -8.89 24.28
N ALA A 33 10.08 -10.17 24.24
CA ALA A 33 10.22 -10.93 22.99
C ALA A 33 8.89 -11.05 22.22
N VAL A 34 7.78 -11.26 22.94
CA VAL A 34 6.43 -11.28 22.35
C VAL A 34 6.06 -9.90 21.80
N VAL A 35 6.27 -8.83 22.56
CA VAL A 35 5.99 -7.45 22.11
C VAL A 35 6.84 -7.09 20.90
N CYS A 36 8.14 -7.38 20.91
CA CYS A 36 9.02 -7.17 19.76
C CYS A 36 8.59 -7.98 18.53
N GLY A 37 8.18 -9.24 18.73
CA GLY A 37 7.64 -10.07 17.65
C GLY A 37 6.39 -9.45 17.03
N LEU A 38 5.38 -9.12 17.85
CA LEU A 38 4.13 -8.53 17.36
C LEU A 38 4.35 -7.20 16.62
N SER A 39 5.25 -6.35 17.11
CA SER A 39 5.63 -5.08 16.46
C SER A 39 6.28 -5.26 15.09
N ILE A 40 7.01 -6.36 14.86
CA ILE A 40 7.63 -6.67 13.57
C ILE A 40 6.60 -7.31 12.62
N TYR A 41 5.72 -8.19 13.10
CA TYR A 41 4.80 -8.93 12.24
C TYR A 41 3.67 -8.08 11.63
N ALA A 42 3.19 -7.05 12.32
CA ALA A 42 2.10 -6.19 11.84
C ALA A 42 2.45 -5.39 10.56
N PRO A 43 3.54 -4.59 10.50
CA PRO A 43 3.90 -3.86 9.28
C PRO A 43 4.21 -4.81 8.11
N LEU A 44 4.85 -5.95 8.40
CA LEU A 44 5.20 -6.94 7.38
C LEU A 44 4.00 -7.54 6.63
N ARG A 45 2.82 -7.63 7.26
CA ARG A 45 1.62 -8.14 6.59
C ARG A 45 1.01 -7.11 5.63
N PHE A 46 1.06 -5.83 5.99
CA PHE A 46 0.58 -4.77 5.12
C PHE A 46 1.48 -4.65 3.89
N ASP A 47 2.79 -4.58 4.08
CA ASP A 47 3.78 -4.43 3.00
C ASP A 47 3.69 -5.57 1.97
N LYS A 48 3.52 -6.81 2.43
CA LYS A 48 3.35 -7.96 1.53
C LYS A 48 2.10 -7.86 0.67
N GLN A 49 0.98 -7.42 1.26
CA GLN A 49 -0.27 -7.26 0.53
C GLN A 49 -0.20 -6.07 -0.43
N MET A 50 0.37 -4.95 0.01
CA MET A 50 0.62 -3.78 -0.82
C MET A 50 1.46 -4.14 -2.04
N ALA A 51 2.62 -4.77 -1.86
CA ALA A 51 3.49 -5.17 -2.96
C ALA A 51 2.80 -6.12 -3.94
N ALA A 52 1.98 -7.05 -3.43
CA ALA A 52 1.21 -7.96 -4.28
C ALA A 52 0.16 -7.22 -5.12
N ARG A 53 -0.55 -6.25 -4.54
CA ARG A 53 -1.55 -5.44 -5.24
C ARG A 53 -0.91 -4.48 -6.24
N GLU A 54 0.15 -3.78 -5.83
CA GLU A 54 0.93 -2.89 -6.70
C GLU A 54 1.41 -3.60 -7.96
N ARG A 55 1.90 -4.84 -7.84
CA ARG A 55 2.34 -5.61 -9.01
C ARG A 55 1.25 -5.74 -10.07
N VAL A 56 0.01 -6.00 -9.66
CA VAL A 56 -1.15 -6.14 -10.56
C VAL A 56 -1.54 -4.79 -11.15
N VAL A 57 -1.52 -3.72 -10.35
CA VAL A 57 -1.82 -2.35 -10.80
C VAL A 57 -0.79 -1.86 -11.82
N LYS A 58 0.51 -2.03 -11.52
CA LYS A 58 1.63 -1.72 -12.42
C LYS A 58 1.47 -2.44 -13.77
N GLU A 59 1.12 -3.72 -13.75
CA GLU A 59 0.88 -4.48 -14.98
C GLU A 59 -0.25 -3.87 -15.84
N ARG A 60 -1.34 -3.42 -15.22
CA ARG A 60 -2.44 -2.75 -15.95
C ARG A 60 -2.02 -1.39 -16.49
N LEU A 61 -1.32 -0.58 -15.69
CA LEU A 61 -0.79 0.71 -16.14
C LEU A 61 0.16 0.55 -17.33
N VAL A 62 1.03 -0.47 -17.33
CA VAL A 62 1.90 -0.75 -18.49
C VAL A 62 1.10 -1.11 -19.75
N LYS A 63 -0.03 -1.82 -19.62
CA LYS A 63 -0.93 -2.12 -20.75
C LYS A 63 -1.63 -0.86 -21.27
N ILE A 64 -2.06 0.03 -20.37
CA ILE A 64 -2.64 1.34 -20.72
C ILE A 64 -1.60 2.20 -21.44
N ARG A 65 -0.36 2.29 -20.92
CA ARG A 65 0.77 2.98 -21.58
C ARG A 65 0.94 2.53 -23.02
N TYR A 66 0.96 1.22 -23.24
CA TYR A 66 1.13 0.65 -24.58
C TYR A 66 -0.07 0.92 -25.50
N ALA A 67 -1.29 0.94 -24.96
CA ALA A 67 -2.50 1.29 -25.72
C ALA A 67 -2.47 2.76 -26.16
N GLU A 68 -2.13 3.67 -25.26
CA GLU A 68 -1.99 5.11 -25.51
C GLU A 68 -0.88 5.42 -26.52
N GLU A 69 0.27 4.76 -26.39
CA GLU A 69 1.37 4.83 -27.37
C GLU A 69 0.91 4.43 -28.78
N LYS A 70 0.11 3.37 -28.90
CA LYS A 70 -0.47 2.95 -30.18
C LYS A 70 -1.47 3.97 -30.72
N TYR A 71 -2.38 4.44 -29.87
CA TYR A 71 -3.37 5.44 -30.22
C TYR A 71 -2.71 6.73 -30.72
N ARG A 72 -1.70 7.24 -29.99
CA ARG A 72 -0.92 8.42 -30.38
C ARG A 72 -0.20 8.26 -31.70
N LYS A 73 0.32 7.07 -32.03
CA LYS A 73 0.99 6.84 -33.32
C LYS A 73 0.06 7.02 -34.52
N VAL A 74 -1.24 6.74 -34.34
CA VAL A 74 -2.25 6.88 -35.40
C VAL A 74 -2.87 8.28 -35.39
N ASN A 75 -3.16 8.81 -34.20
CA ASN A 75 -3.98 10.02 -34.03
C ASN A 75 -3.15 11.30 -33.79
N GLY A 76 -1.86 11.17 -33.52
CA GLY A 76 -0.95 12.29 -33.21
C GLY A 76 -1.02 12.80 -31.76
N THR A 77 -2.00 12.36 -30.97
CA THR A 77 -2.20 12.73 -29.55
C THR A 77 -2.68 11.54 -28.72
N TYR A 78 -2.60 11.64 -27.39
CA TYR A 78 -3.22 10.71 -26.43
C TYR A 78 -4.72 10.98 -26.28
N THR A 79 -5.43 10.07 -25.61
CA THR A 79 -6.84 10.25 -25.23
C THR A 79 -7.05 10.03 -23.74
N ASP A 80 -8.02 10.72 -23.15
CA ASP A 80 -8.51 10.49 -21.80
C ASP A 80 -9.79 9.62 -21.79
N ASP A 81 -10.25 9.16 -22.96
CA ASP A 81 -11.43 8.33 -23.13
C ASP A 81 -11.03 6.85 -23.31
N PHE A 82 -11.19 6.06 -22.26
CA PHE A 82 -11.00 4.61 -22.34
C PHE A 82 -11.92 3.95 -23.38
N ALA A 83 -13.11 4.49 -23.67
CA ALA A 83 -13.98 3.93 -24.70
C ALA A 83 -13.36 4.06 -26.10
N ALA A 84 -12.62 5.14 -26.38
CA ALA A 84 -11.87 5.31 -27.62
C ALA A 84 -10.76 4.25 -27.74
N LEU A 85 -10.04 3.96 -26.65
CA LEU A 85 -9.02 2.89 -26.63
C LEU A 85 -9.62 1.50 -26.86
N VAL A 86 -10.75 1.21 -26.23
CA VAL A 86 -11.44 -0.08 -26.34
C VAL A 86 -12.04 -0.26 -27.73
N LYS A 87 -12.77 0.74 -28.23
CA LYS A 87 -13.36 0.71 -29.58
C LYS A 87 -12.30 0.63 -30.67
N GLY A 88 -11.15 1.27 -30.45
CA GLY A 88 -9.98 1.18 -31.33
C GLY A 88 -9.22 -0.14 -31.26
N GLY A 89 -9.57 -1.05 -30.35
CA GLY A 89 -8.87 -2.33 -30.16
C GLY A 89 -7.48 -2.19 -29.56
N TYR A 90 -7.16 -1.04 -28.96
CA TYR A 90 -5.87 -0.77 -28.33
C TYR A 90 -5.79 -1.33 -26.90
N LEU A 91 -6.93 -1.34 -26.20
CA LEU A 91 -7.06 -1.79 -24.82
C LEU A 91 -8.24 -2.76 -24.68
N ALA A 92 -8.10 -3.82 -23.89
CA ALA A 92 -9.23 -4.67 -23.53
C ALA A 92 -10.12 -3.96 -22.50
N ASP A 93 -11.44 -4.10 -22.63
CA ASP A 93 -12.44 -3.39 -21.80
C ASP A 93 -12.22 -3.55 -20.28
N SER A 94 -11.77 -4.73 -19.83
CA SER A 94 -11.54 -4.99 -18.41
C SER A 94 -10.29 -4.32 -17.84
N LEU A 95 -9.39 -3.82 -18.68
CA LEU A 95 -8.11 -3.21 -18.24
C LEU A 95 -8.25 -1.74 -17.83
N GLN A 96 -9.37 -1.08 -18.16
CA GLN A 96 -9.64 0.30 -17.72
C GLN A 96 -9.92 0.41 -16.22
N PHE A 97 -10.22 -0.71 -15.55
CA PHE A 97 -10.59 -0.74 -14.14
C PHE A 97 -9.38 -0.93 -13.23
N ILE A 98 -9.40 -0.31 -12.06
CA ILE A 98 -8.40 -0.49 -11.01
C ILE A 98 -8.69 -1.84 -10.31
N PRO A 99 -7.70 -2.75 -10.18
CA PRO A 99 -7.87 -3.96 -9.38
C PRO A 99 -8.19 -3.60 -7.92
N PHE A 100 -9.07 -4.37 -7.28
CA PHE A 100 -9.43 -4.22 -5.86
C PHE A 100 -10.19 -2.94 -5.48
N ALA A 101 -10.68 -2.17 -6.46
CA ALA A 101 -11.31 -0.87 -6.22
C ALA A 101 -12.79 -0.81 -6.64
N ASP A 102 -13.53 -1.91 -6.48
CA ASP A 102 -14.99 -1.99 -6.73
C ASP A 102 -15.47 -1.36 -8.04
N GLY A 103 -14.75 -1.60 -9.13
CA GLY A 103 -15.12 -1.12 -10.46
C GLY A 103 -14.76 0.34 -10.76
N LYS A 104 -13.99 1.01 -9.88
CA LYS A 104 -13.36 2.29 -10.22
C LYS A 104 -12.42 2.14 -11.41
N LYS A 105 -12.40 3.15 -12.29
CA LYS A 105 -11.47 3.23 -13.42
C LYS A 105 -10.19 3.95 -13.02
N PHE A 106 -9.12 3.70 -13.76
CA PHE A 106 -7.92 4.54 -13.66
C PHE A 106 -8.27 5.98 -14.01
N ASP A 107 -7.62 6.93 -13.36
CA ASP A 107 -7.69 8.33 -13.75
C ASP A 107 -6.70 8.55 -14.89
N ILE A 108 -7.14 9.16 -15.99
CA ILE A 108 -6.29 9.50 -17.13
C ILE A 108 -6.55 10.94 -17.52
N THR A 109 -5.47 11.69 -17.70
CA THR A 109 -5.51 13.08 -18.15
C THR A 109 -4.54 13.24 -19.30
N VAL A 110 -4.93 14.02 -20.30
CA VAL A 110 -4.10 14.35 -21.46
C VAL A 110 -3.95 15.85 -21.60
N THR A 111 -2.78 16.29 -22.05
CA THR A 111 -2.53 17.70 -22.37
C THR A 111 -1.60 17.80 -23.56
N THR A 112 -1.59 18.97 -24.22
CA THR A 112 -0.63 19.25 -25.29
C THR A 112 0.10 20.53 -24.95
N GLN A 113 1.42 20.42 -24.75
CA GLN A 113 2.28 21.56 -24.50
C GLN A 113 2.91 22.06 -25.80
N LEU A 114 3.09 23.37 -25.91
CA LEU A 114 3.87 23.97 -26.99
C LEU A 114 5.33 24.04 -26.57
N THR A 115 6.20 23.33 -27.29
CA THR A 115 7.65 23.38 -27.04
C THR A 115 8.25 24.70 -27.50
N LYS A 116 9.46 25.02 -27.01
CA LYS A 116 10.22 26.22 -27.43
C LYS A 116 10.46 26.31 -28.94
N SER A 117 10.42 25.17 -29.65
CA SER A 117 10.56 25.10 -31.11
C SER A 117 9.24 25.25 -31.87
N GLY A 118 8.11 25.50 -31.18
CA GLY A 118 6.79 25.61 -31.79
C GLY A 118 6.12 24.27 -32.12
N ARG A 119 6.74 23.14 -31.76
CA ARG A 119 6.14 21.81 -31.93
C ARG A 119 5.17 21.51 -30.79
N GLN A 120 4.01 20.94 -31.14
CA GLN A 120 3.07 20.39 -30.18
C GLN A 120 3.62 19.08 -29.57
N LEU A 121 3.64 19.02 -28.24
CA LEU A 121 4.08 17.87 -27.47
C LEU A 121 2.89 17.33 -26.67
N PRO A 122 2.23 16.27 -27.13
CA PRO A 122 1.20 15.60 -26.35
C PRO A 122 1.85 14.91 -25.15
N LEU A 123 1.22 15.06 -23.99
CA LEU A 123 1.57 14.44 -22.72
C LEU A 123 0.33 13.78 -22.14
N MET A 124 0.55 12.74 -21.35
CA MET A 124 -0.51 12.08 -20.60
C MET A 124 -0.02 11.76 -19.20
N GLU A 125 -0.97 11.61 -18.29
CA GLU A 125 -0.77 11.02 -16.98
C GLU A 125 -1.92 10.04 -16.73
N CYS A 126 -1.61 8.84 -16.24
CA CYS A 126 -2.64 7.89 -15.85
C CYS A 126 -2.25 7.19 -14.56
N GLY A 127 -3.17 7.10 -13.60
CA GLY A 127 -2.85 6.60 -12.27
C GLY A 127 -4.01 6.04 -11.46
N ALA A 128 -3.65 5.46 -10.33
CA ALA A 128 -4.54 4.96 -9.28
C ALA A 128 -3.95 5.30 -7.91
N THR A 129 -4.81 5.74 -6.99
CA THR A 129 -4.39 6.15 -5.63
C THR A 129 -4.21 4.95 -4.70
N TYR A 130 -3.40 5.10 -3.64
CA TYR A 130 -3.29 4.08 -2.59
C TYR A 130 -4.67 3.70 -2.02
N GLU A 131 -5.54 4.68 -1.79
CA GLU A 131 -6.89 4.48 -1.27
C GLU A 131 -7.73 3.53 -2.16
N ASP A 132 -7.59 3.66 -3.47
CA ASP A 132 -8.35 2.84 -4.42
C ASP A 132 -7.86 1.40 -4.45
N TYR A 133 -6.59 1.17 -4.75
CA TYR A 133 -6.11 -0.20 -4.98
C TYR A 133 -5.72 -0.93 -3.70
N LEU A 134 -5.52 -0.25 -2.57
CA LEU A 134 -5.32 -0.87 -1.26
C LEU A 134 -6.62 -0.97 -0.44
N ASN A 135 -7.77 -0.67 -1.06
CA ASN A 135 -9.07 -0.76 -0.39
C ASN A 135 -9.29 -2.11 0.33
N GLY A 136 -9.79 -2.05 1.56
CA GLY A 136 -9.99 -3.22 2.42
C GLY A 136 -8.73 -3.73 3.14
N LEU A 137 -7.58 -3.06 3.02
CA LEU A 137 -6.42 -3.26 3.91
C LEU A 137 -6.49 -2.34 5.13
N ASP A 138 -5.40 -2.26 5.90
CA ASP A 138 -5.31 -1.42 7.10
C ASP A 138 -5.40 0.07 6.74
N GLY A 139 -6.49 0.72 7.15
CA GLY A 139 -6.78 2.12 6.81
C GLY A 139 -5.74 3.11 7.34
N ASN A 140 -5.23 2.89 8.55
CA ASN A 140 -4.22 3.78 9.14
C ASN A 140 -2.91 3.72 8.35
N SER A 141 -2.51 2.54 7.91
CA SER A 141 -1.33 2.35 7.06
C SER A 141 -1.49 3.03 5.70
N ILE A 142 -2.69 2.96 5.10
CA ILE A 142 -3.01 3.65 3.85
C ILE A 142 -2.96 5.18 4.04
N SER A 143 -3.54 5.70 5.11
CA SER A 143 -3.49 7.13 5.44
C SER A 143 -2.05 7.61 5.64
N ASN A 144 -1.25 6.87 6.41
CA ASN A 144 0.15 7.21 6.65
C ASN A 144 0.97 7.26 5.33
N LEU A 145 0.79 6.28 4.44
CA LEU A 145 1.46 6.28 3.13
C LEU A 145 1.02 7.43 2.24
N THR A 146 -0.28 7.74 2.25
CA THR A 146 -0.86 8.83 1.47
C THR A 146 -0.31 10.18 1.95
N GLU A 147 -0.30 10.42 3.26
CA GLU A 147 0.30 11.61 3.87
C GLU A 147 1.80 11.70 3.60
N GLU A 148 2.54 10.61 3.73
CA GLU A 148 3.97 10.56 3.42
C GLU A 148 4.23 10.94 1.96
N ALA A 149 3.43 10.42 1.01
CA ALA A 149 3.58 10.77 -0.39
C ALA A 149 3.35 12.28 -0.62
N TYR A 150 2.30 12.84 -0.05
CA TYR A 150 2.02 14.28 -0.15
C TYR A 150 3.13 15.14 0.47
N ASN A 151 3.60 14.79 1.66
CA ASN A 151 4.67 15.51 2.34
C ASN A 151 5.98 15.50 1.55
N ASN A 152 6.21 14.46 0.75
CA ASN A 152 7.35 14.33 -0.14
C ASN A 152 7.10 14.88 -1.56
N GLY A 153 5.95 15.51 -1.82
CA GLY A 153 5.59 16.02 -3.15
C GLY A 153 5.45 14.92 -4.22
N ARG A 154 5.15 13.68 -3.81
CA ARG A 154 4.97 12.52 -4.69
C ARG A 154 3.48 12.27 -4.91
N TYR A 155 3.17 11.64 -6.04
CA TYR A 155 1.82 11.14 -6.29
C TYR A 155 1.47 10.03 -5.27
N PRO A 156 0.31 10.10 -4.59
CA PRO A 156 -0.10 9.16 -3.54
C PRO A 156 -0.65 7.85 -4.13
N GLY A 157 0.19 7.13 -4.87
CA GLY A 157 -0.17 5.89 -5.52
C GLY A 157 0.76 5.54 -6.67
N LEU A 158 0.20 4.88 -7.68
CA LEU A 158 0.93 4.49 -8.88
C LEU A 158 0.44 5.29 -10.06
N LYS A 159 1.37 5.93 -10.79
CA LYS A 159 1.07 6.64 -12.03
C LYS A 159 2.10 6.38 -13.11
N ILE A 160 1.67 6.48 -14.37
CA ILE A 160 2.51 6.59 -15.56
C ILE A 160 2.35 7.97 -16.15
N GLY A 161 3.41 8.49 -16.77
CA GLY A 161 3.37 9.78 -17.41
C GLY A 161 3.36 10.96 -16.44
N ASP A 162 3.45 12.14 -17.01
CA ASP A 162 3.50 13.40 -16.31
C ASP A 162 3.04 14.52 -17.25
N LEU A 163 2.12 15.34 -16.77
CA LEU A 163 1.53 16.42 -17.55
C LEU A 163 2.45 17.63 -17.68
N MET A 164 3.47 17.74 -16.84
CA MET A 164 4.35 18.90 -16.75
C MET A 164 5.70 18.63 -17.42
N THR A 165 6.31 17.49 -17.14
CA THR A 165 7.65 17.13 -17.62
C THR A 165 7.61 15.90 -18.51
N PRO A 166 8.08 15.95 -19.76
CA PRO A 166 8.14 14.77 -20.62
C PRO A 166 9.05 13.70 -19.99
N ASN A 167 8.50 12.50 -19.76
CA ASN A 167 9.21 11.39 -19.13
C ASN A 167 9.03 10.06 -19.88
N ASP A 168 8.73 10.12 -21.19
CA ASP A 168 8.44 8.94 -22.02
C ASP A 168 7.32 8.03 -21.46
N ASN A 169 6.36 8.64 -20.77
CA ASN A 169 5.29 7.93 -20.07
C ASN A 169 5.79 6.92 -19.03
N ALA A 170 6.96 7.16 -18.43
CA ALA A 170 7.53 6.32 -17.38
C ALA A 170 6.62 6.23 -16.16
N GLY A 171 6.67 5.09 -15.47
CA GLY A 171 6.00 4.89 -14.19
C GLY A 171 6.76 5.57 -13.05
N ASN A 172 6.07 6.02 -12.00
CA ASN A 172 6.72 6.57 -10.80
C ASN A 172 7.47 5.53 -9.95
N TRP A 173 7.59 4.29 -10.43
CA TRP A 173 8.33 3.17 -9.83
C TRP A 173 9.55 2.73 -10.67
N GLU A 174 9.77 3.36 -11.83
CA GLU A 174 10.91 3.11 -12.72
C GLU A 174 12.06 4.06 -12.38
#